data_AF-A0A1S9V9R4-F1
#
_entry.id   AF-A0A1S9V9R4-F1
#
_cell.length_a   1.000
_cell.length_b   1.000
_cell.length_c   1.000
_cell.angle_alpha   90.00
_cell.angle_beta   90.00
_cell.angle_gamma   90.00
#
_symmetry.space_group_name_H-M   'P 1'
#
loop_
_entity.id
_entity.type
_entity.pdbx_description
1 polymer ?
#
loop_
_entity_poly.entity_id
_entity_poly.type
_entity_poly.pdbx_seq_one_letter_code
_entity_poly.pdbx_strand_id
1 'polypeptide(L)'
;MTKKRIVIISLCIVFVLFWSYKEEVFATFKPIDRYELNKELKNKSIETLTHKEKKKVGEHFVTAQLAVFEFNNKEDVKRKGEEIFVNRGYEQLIENYYPNRFRDLEYKFTNEEIREETDESFRYHAVAYVAGTENGKRSEMKLNYDMKIVKVNNIFRVLDQKQYVQ
;
A
#
# COMPACT_ATOMS: atom_id res chain seq x y z
N MET A 1 -24.88 38.38 -3.11
CA MET A 1 -23.58 37.76 -3.44
C MET A 1 -23.39 36.33 -2.91
N THR A 2 -24.20 35.87 -1.95
CA THR A 2 -24.07 34.55 -1.27
C THR A 2 -24.42 33.35 -2.17
N LYS A 3 -25.46 33.44 -3.02
CA LYS A 3 -25.88 32.33 -3.91
C LYS A 3 -24.79 31.90 -4.92
N LYS A 4 -24.08 32.85 -5.54
CA LYS A 4 -23.01 32.53 -6.51
C LYS A 4 -21.83 31.79 -5.87
N ARG A 5 -21.48 32.13 -4.62
CA ARG A 5 -20.39 31.46 -3.87
C ARG A 5 -20.74 30.02 -3.48
N ILE A 6 -21.99 29.77 -3.08
CA ILE A 6 -22.47 28.42 -2.74
C ILE A 6 -22.48 27.51 -3.98
N VAL A 7 -22.90 28.03 -5.15
CA VAL A 7 -22.87 27.27 -6.41
C VAL A 7 -21.45 26.89 -6.82
N ILE A 8 -20.50 27.82 -6.69
CA ILE A 8 -19.08 27.56 -7.01
C ILE A 8 -18.49 26.50 -6.07
N ILE A 9 -18.74 26.61 -4.76
CA ILE A 9 -18.26 25.62 -3.77
C ILE A 9 -18.86 24.23 -4.05
N SER A 10 -20.16 24.16 -4.35
CA SER A 10 -20.83 22.91 -4.70
C SER A 10 -20.24 22.26 -5.96
N LEU A 11 -19.99 23.05 -7.01
CA LEU A 11 -19.32 22.59 -8.24
C LEU A 11 -17.90 22.07 -7.97
N CYS A 12 -17.12 22.77 -7.13
CA CYS A 12 -15.79 22.30 -6.74
C CYS A 12 -15.84 20.96 -5.99
N ILE A 13 -16.80 20.79 -5.07
CA ILE A 13 -16.97 19.52 -4.33
C ILE A 13 -17.32 18.38 -5.28
N VAL A 14 -18.28 18.57 -6.18
CA VAL A 14 -18.66 17.55 -7.17
C VAL A 14 -17.49 17.21 -8.09
N PHE A 15 -16.70 18.19 -8.50
CA PHE A 15 -15.54 17.97 -9.35
C PHE A 15 -14.43 17.18 -8.63
N VAL A 16 -14.15 17.49 -7.36
CA VAL A 16 -13.18 16.75 -6.53
C VAL A 16 -13.64 15.31 -6.28
N LEU A 17 -14.93 15.12 -5.97
CA LEU A 17 -15.51 13.79 -5.76
C LEU A 17 -15.48 12.96 -7.05
N PHE A 18 -15.83 13.56 -8.19
CA PHE A 18 -15.80 12.89 -9.49
C PHE A 18 -14.38 12.51 -9.94
N TRP A 19 -13.39 13.36 -9.66
CA TRP A 19 -11.99 13.06 -9.99
C TRP A 19 -11.43 11.93 -9.12
N SER A 20 -11.75 11.94 -7.81
CA SER A 20 -11.40 10.86 -6.88
C SER A 20 -12.05 9.53 -7.30
N TYR A 21 -13.32 9.55 -7.71
CA TYR A 21 -14.04 8.37 -8.21
C TYR A 21 -13.41 7.79 -9.48
N LYS A 22 -12.92 8.65 -10.39
CA LYS A 22 -12.22 8.17 -11.60
C LYS A 22 -10.89 7.50 -11.28
N GLU A 23 -10.09 8.01 -10.34
CA GLU A 23 -8.81 7.39 -10.01
C GLU A 23 -9.00 5.95 -9.47
N GLU A 24 -10.04 5.69 -8.67
CA GLU A 24 -10.32 4.34 -8.14
C GLU A 24 -10.87 3.37 -9.20
N VAL A 25 -11.80 3.81 -10.06
CA VAL A 25 -12.43 2.93 -11.09
C VAL A 25 -11.46 2.56 -12.21
N PHE A 26 -10.43 3.36 -12.46
CA PHE A 26 -9.44 3.14 -13.52
C PHE A 26 -8.07 2.66 -12.99
N ALA A 27 -7.99 2.18 -11.75
CA ALA A 27 -6.75 1.65 -11.20
C ALA A 27 -6.23 0.49 -12.07
N THR A 28 -5.03 0.66 -12.65
CA THR A 28 -4.38 -0.36 -13.48
C THR A 28 -3.37 -1.17 -12.68
N PHE A 29 -3.16 -2.43 -13.10
CA PHE A 29 -2.07 -3.25 -12.59
C PHE A 29 -0.72 -2.64 -12.97
N LYS A 30 0.20 -2.60 -12.00
CA LYS A 30 1.55 -2.04 -12.17
C LYS A 30 2.59 -2.96 -11.53
N PRO A 31 3.80 -3.07 -12.10
CA PRO A 31 4.91 -3.81 -11.51
C PRO A 31 5.46 -3.13 -10.23
N ILE A 32 6.23 -3.89 -9.43
CA ILE A 32 6.71 -3.47 -8.11
C ILE A 32 7.57 -2.18 -8.12
N ASP A 33 8.33 -1.93 -9.19
CA ASP A 33 9.21 -0.75 -9.35
C ASP A 33 8.41 0.56 -9.33
N ARG A 34 7.13 0.53 -9.70
CA ARG A 34 6.23 1.69 -9.64
C ARG A 34 5.84 2.10 -8.22
N TYR A 35 6.11 1.24 -7.24
CA TYR A 35 5.78 1.44 -5.83
C TYR A 35 7.01 1.69 -4.96
N GLU A 36 8.19 1.87 -5.55
CA GLU A 36 9.38 2.24 -4.80
C GLU A 36 9.32 3.67 -4.29
N LEU A 37 9.73 3.86 -3.03
CA LEU A 37 9.85 5.20 -2.46
C LEU A 37 11.12 5.88 -2.95
N ASN A 38 10.98 7.08 -3.50
CA ASN A 38 12.11 7.92 -3.88
C ASN A 38 12.87 8.44 -2.64
N LYS A 39 14.08 8.97 -2.85
CA LYS A 39 14.96 9.44 -1.76
C LYS A 39 14.36 10.59 -0.97
N GLU A 40 13.64 11.51 -1.63
CA GLU A 40 13.01 12.65 -0.97
C GLU A 40 11.96 12.17 0.04
N LEU A 41 11.04 11.30 -0.41
CA LEU A 41 9.96 10.76 0.40
C LEU A 41 10.52 9.93 1.57
N LYS A 42 11.53 9.08 1.32
CA LYS A 42 12.21 8.30 2.39
C LYS A 42 12.76 9.18 3.52
N ASN A 43 13.14 10.42 3.24
CA ASN A 43 13.72 11.32 4.23
C ASN A 43 12.69 12.14 5.02
N LYS A 44 11.44 12.27 4.57
CA LYS A 44 10.39 13.05 5.25
C LYS A 44 9.92 12.40 6.56
N SER A 45 9.65 13.20 7.60
CA SER A 45 8.98 12.71 8.81
C SER A 45 7.51 12.37 8.52
N ILE A 46 6.86 11.60 9.39
CA ILE A 46 5.43 11.24 9.23
C ILE A 46 4.54 12.49 9.24
N GLU A 47 4.79 13.41 10.19
CA GLU A 47 4.12 14.71 10.32
C GLU A 47 4.09 15.51 9.01
N THR A 48 5.21 15.49 8.26
CA THR A 48 5.36 16.31 7.03
C THR A 48 4.84 15.61 5.77
N LEU A 49 4.39 14.35 5.86
CA LEU A 49 3.81 13.64 4.72
C LEU A 49 2.44 14.21 4.36
N THR A 50 2.28 14.58 3.10
CA THR A 50 0.95 14.84 2.54
C THR A 50 0.13 13.55 2.48
N HIS A 51 -1.20 13.68 2.40
CA HIS A 51 -2.09 12.52 2.29
C HIS A 51 -1.73 11.59 1.12
N LYS A 52 -1.36 12.16 -0.05
CA LYS A 52 -0.92 11.39 -1.22
C LYS A 52 0.39 10.65 -0.98
N GLU A 53 1.32 11.25 -0.23
CA GLU A 53 2.58 10.60 0.12
C GLU A 53 2.38 9.48 1.14
N LYS A 54 1.47 9.66 2.12
CA LYS A 54 1.07 8.59 3.04
C LYS A 54 0.50 7.39 2.29
N LYS A 55 -0.35 7.62 1.27
CA LYS A 55 -0.84 6.55 0.38
C LYS A 55 0.31 5.81 -0.32
N LYS A 56 1.24 6.53 -0.94
CA LYS A 56 2.43 5.91 -1.59
C LYS A 56 3.26 5.06 -0.64
N VAL A 57 3.46 5.52 0.60
CA VAL A 57 4.15 4.74 1.63
C VAL A 57 3.37 3.49 2.00
N GLY A 58 2.03 3.60 2.10
CA GLY A 58 1.13 2.45 2.27
C GLY A 58 1.24 1.43 1.14
N GLU A 59 1.06 1.85 -0.11
CA GLU A 59 1.17 1.01 -1.30
C GLU A 59 2.54 0.30 -1.35
N HIS A 60 3.62 1.03 -1.07
CA HIS A 60 4.97 0.48 -0.99
C HIS A 60 5.07 -0.69 -0.01
N PHE A 61 4.51 -0.55 1.20
CA PHE A 61 4.56 -1.63 2.18
C PHE A 61 3.69 -2.81 1.79
N VAL A 62 2.51 -2.59 1.22
CA VAL A 62 1.67 -3.70 0.76
C VAL A 62 2.38 -4.48 -0.35
N THR A 63 2.96 -3.80 -1.36
CA THR A 63 3.67 -4.50 -2.42
C THR A 63 4.93 -5.20 -1.92
N ALA A 64 5.67 -4.59 -0.98
CA ALA A 64 6.85 -5.21 -0.37
C ALA A 64 6.51 -6.49 0.41
N GLN A 65 5.34 -6.56 1.04
CA GLN A 65 4.85 -7.78 1.68
C GLN A 65 4.43 -8.83 0.67
N LEU A 66 3.62 -8.44 -0.32
CA LEU A 66 3.09 -9.34 -1.34
C LEU A 66 4.18 -9.90 -2.27
N ALA A 67 5.34 -9.25 -2.35
CA ALA A 67 6.52 -9.77 -3.05
C ALA A 67 6.97 -11.15 -2.53
N VAL A 68 6.55 -11.56 -1.32
CA VAL A 68 6.79 -12.90 -0.77
C VAL A 68 6.28 -14.02 -1.68
N PHE A 69 5.28 -13.74 -2.53
CA PHE A 69 4.73 -14.69 -3.49
C PHE A 69 5.69 -15.05 -4.64
N GLU A 70 6.72 -14.24 -4.88
CA GLU A 70 7.80 -14.51 -5.84
C GLU A 70 9.03 -15.16 -5.20
N PHE A 71 9.06 -15.29 -3.87
CA PHE A 71 10.25 -15.80 -3.18
C PHE A 71 10.37 -17.31 -3.32
N ASN A 72 11.63 -17.78 -3.39
CA ASN A 72 11.95 -19.18 -3.59
C ASN A 72 12.64 -19.83 -2.37
N ASN A 73 12.92 -19.06 -1.32
CA ASN A 73 13.50 -19.55 -0.07
C ASN A 73 12.96 -18.76 1.14
N LYS A 74 13.10 -19.32 2.34
CA LYS A 74 12.56 -18.72 3.58
C LYS A 74 13.46 -17.61 4.12
N GLU A 75 14.73 -17.63 3.78
CA GLU A 75 15.73 -16.65 4.16
C GLU A 75 15.40 -15.28 3.58
N ASP A 76 14.91 -15.23 2.33
CA ASP A 76 14.40 -14.04 1.68
C ASP A 76 13.15 -13.50 2.37
N VAL A 77 12.24 -14.40 2.79
CA VAL A 77 11.05 -14.04 3.60
C VAL A 77 11.49 -13.39 4.91
N LYS A 78 12.45 -13.99 5.61
CA LYS A 78 12.97 -13.48 6.88
C LYS A 78 13.62 -12.10 6.70
N ARG A 79 14.52 -11.97 5.73
CA ARG A 79 15.20 -10.70 5.41
C ARG A 79 14.20 -9.60 5.06
N LYS A 80 13.19 -9.90 4.24
CA LYS A 80 12.14 -8.94 3.90
C LYS A 80 11.31 -8.55 5.13
N GLY A 81 11.01 -9.51 6.00
CA GLY A 81 10.33 -9.25 7.27
C GLY A 81 11.10 -8.28 8.17
N GLU A 82 12.40 -8.47 8.32
CA GLU A 82 13.29 -7.59 9.11
C GLU A 82 13.46 -6.19 8.50
N GLU A 83 13.36 -6.09 7.17
CA GLU A 83 13.44 -4.84 6.42
C GLU A 83 12.21 -3.96 6.67
N ILE A 84 11.01 -4.53 6.57
CA ILE A 84 9.77 -3.75 6.51
C ILE A 84 9.01 -3.65 7.83
N PHE A 85 9.17 -4.60 8.75
CA PHE A 85 8.47 -4.58 10.04
C PHE A 85 9.34 -4.05 11.16
N VAL A 86 8.70 -3.48 12.18
CA VAL A 86 9.37 -3.17 13.46
C VAL A 86 9.66 -4.46 14.22
N ASN A 87 8.68 -5.37 14.29
CA ASN A 87 8.76 -6.63 15.02
C ASN A 87 8.01 -7.74 14.28
N ARG A 88 8.41 -9.00 14.53
CA ARG A 88 7.71 -10.23 14.07
C ARG A 88 7.42 -10.29 12.55
N GLY A 89 8.27 -9.65 11.74
CA GLY A 89 8.03 -9.56 10.30
C GLY A 89 8.09 -10.90 9.59
N TYR A 90 8.96 -11.82 10.04
CA TYR A 90 9.02 -13.17 9.47
C TYR A 90 7.72 -13.93 9.70
N GLU A 91 7.19 -13.88 10.93
CA GLU A 91 5.93 -14.54 11.29
C GLU A 91 4.75 -14.00 10.49
N GLN A 92 4.72 -12.68 10.25
CA GLN A 92 3.68 -12.05 9.42
C GLN A 92 3.76 -12.48 7.96
N LEU A 93 4.97 -12.60 7.39
CA LEU A 93 5.14 -12.89 5.97
C LEU A 93 5.09 -14.38 5.63
N ILE A 94 5.56 -15.25 6.53
CA ILE A 94 5.65 -16.69 6.27
C ILE A 94 4.28 -17.33 6.09
N GLU A 95 3.22 -16.75 6.64
CA GLU A 95 1.83 -17.18 6.44
C GLU A 95 1.39 -17.11 4.97
N ASN A 96 1.96 -16.16 4.21
CA ASN A 96 1.68 -15.97 2.79
C ASN A 96 2.75 -16.58 1.88
N TYR A 97 3.76 -17.26 2.42
CA TYR A 97 4.85 -17.83 1.63
C TYR A 97 4.46 -19.15 0.99
N TYR A 98 4.40 -19.15 -0.34
CA TYR A 98 4.21 -20.34 -1.17
C TYR A 98 5.28 -20.31 -2.28
N PRO A 99 6.37 -21.08 -2.16
CA PRO A 99 7.49 -21.00 -3.09
C PRO A 99 7.06 -21.31 -4.52
N ASN A 100 7.60 -20.57 -5.48
CA ASN A 100 7.33 -20.72 -6.92
C ASN A 100 5.85 -20.56 -7.32
N ARG A 101 5.01 -19.91 -6.50
CA ARG A 101 3.58 -19.77 -6.79
C ARG A 101 3.32 -18.79 -7.94
N PHE A 102 3.92 -17.61 -7.88
CA PHE A 102 3.73 -16.56 -8.87
C PHE A 102 5.04 -16.11 -9.48
N ARG A 103 4.94 -15.56 -10.70
CA ARG A 103 5.99 -14.81 -11.39
C ARG A 103 5.37 -13.55 -12.00
N ASP A 104 6.19 -12.54 -12.23
CA ASP A 104 5.81 -11.30 -12.91
C ASP A 104 4.65 -10.60 -12.17
N LEU A 105 4.83 -10.38 -10.86
CA LEU A 105 3.81 -9.80 -10.01
C LEU A 105 3.49 -8.35 -10.40
N GLU A 106 2.19 -8.09 -10.48
CA GLU A 106 1.63 -6.76 -10.64
C GLU A 106 0.58 -6.48 -9.56
N TYR A 107 0.45 -5.21 -9.21
CA TYR A 107 -0.37 -4.76 -8.09
C TYR A 107 -1.34 -3.68 -8.54
N LYS A 108 -2.50 -3.64 -7.89
CA LYS A 108 -3.54 -2.60 -8.06
C LYS A 108 -4.21 -2.34 -6.72
N PHE A 109 -4.49 -1.08 -6.41
CA PHE A 109 -5.09 -0.67 -5.14
C PHE A 109 -6.43 0.02 -5.38
N THR A 110 -7.38 -0.19 -4.47
CA THR A 110 -8.68 0.48 -4.44
C THR A 110 -9.12 0.70 -3.00
N ASN A 111 -10.09 1.60 -2.76
CA ASN A 111 -10.62 1.91 -1.43
C ASN A 111 -9.51 2.31 -0.45
N GLU A 112 -8.60 3.16 -0.92
CA GLU A 112 -7.44 3.57 -0.15
C GLU A 112 -7.79 4.71 0.80
N GLU A 113 -7.58 4.49 2.10
CA GLU A 113 -7.86 5.45 3.14
C GLU A 113 -6.68 5.61 4.11
N ILE A 114 -6.44 6.84 4.53
CA ILE A 114 -5.55 7.16 5.64
C ILE A 114 -6.42 7.45 6.86
N ARG A 115 -6.09 6.81 7.99
CA ARG A 115 -6.80 6.91 9.27
C ARG A 115 -5.80 7.10 10.40
N GLU A 116 -6.29 7.49 11.58
CA GLU A 116 -5.50 7.56 12.83
C GLU A 116 -4.17 8.31 12.68
N GLU A 117 -4.20 9.48 12.05
CA GLU A 117 -3.01 10.29 11.79
C GLU A 117 -2.50 10.96 13.08
N THR A 118 -1.21 10.83 13.31
CA THR A 118 -0.43 11.47 14.38
C THR A 118 0.90 11.94 13.79
N ASP A 119 1.66 12.72 14.54
CA ASP A 119 2.98 13.21 14.07
C ASP A 119 4.00 12.08 13.89
N GLU A 120 3.78 10.93 14.54
CA GLU A 120 4.68 9.77 14.58
C GLU A 120 4.19 8.55 13.78
N SER A 121 2.89 8.49 13.48
CA SER A 121 2.28 7.33 12.84
C SER A 121 1.02 7.67 12.06
N PHE A 122 0.68 6.81 11.10
CA PHE A 122 -0.64 6.81 10.46
C PHE A 122 -1.06 5.38 10.16
N ARG A 123 -2.35 5.19 9.95
CA ARG A 123 -2.93 3.90 9.56
C ARG A 123 -3.37 3.95 8.10
N TYR A 124 -2.90 3.00 7.31
CA TYR A 124 -3.24 2.85 5.89
C TYR A 124 -4.16 1.65 5.71
N HIS A 125 -5.33 1.91 5.12
CA HIS A 125 -6.28 0.89 4.73
C HIS A 125 -6.38 0.84 3.21
N ALA A 126 -6.37 -0.36 2.64
CA ALA A 126 -6.59 -0.55 1.22
C ALA A 126 -7.06 -1.97 0.89
N VAL A 127 -7.75 -2.08 -0.24
CA VAL A 127 -7.94 -3.35 -0.95
C VAL A 127 -6.83 -3.46 -1.98
N ALA A 128 -5.96 -4.45 -1.81
CA ALA A 128 -4.88 -4.77 -2.72
C ALA A 128 -5.23 -5.95 -3.60
N TYR A 129 -5.04 -5.79 -4.90
CA TYR A 129 -5.09 -6.85 -5.87
C TYR A 129 -3.67 -7.17 -6.29
N VAL A 130 -3.32 -8.45 -6.27
CA VAL A 130 -2.04 -8.96 -6.78
C VAL A 130 -2.33 -9.96 -7.88
N ALA A 131 -1.66 -9.82 -9.01
CA ALA A 131 -1.77 -10.74 -10.11
C ALA A 131 -0.38 -11.19 -10.56
N GLY A 132 -0.29 -12.43 -11.02
CA GLY A 132 0.95 -12.98 -11.57
C GLY A 132 0.68 -14.22 -12.42
N THR A 133 1.73 -14.75 -13.02
CA THR A 133 1.68 -15.99 -13.79
C THR A 133 1.86 -17.20 -12.87
N GLU A 134 0.85 -18.07 -12.85
CA GLU A 134 0.81 -19.33 -12.11
C GLU A 134 0.52 -20.45 -13.12
N ASN A 135 1.42 -21.43 -13.26
CA ASN A 135 1.28 -22.54 -14.22
C ASN A 135 0.98 -22.11 -15.67
N GLY A 136 1.58 -21.00 -16.12
CA GLY A 136 1.41 -20.47 -17.47
C GLY A 136 0.10 -19.70 -17.70
N LYS A 137 -0.70 -19.46 -16.66
CA LYS A 137 -1.92 -18.65 -16.71
C LYS A 137 -1.83 -17.48 -15.75
N ARG A 138 -2.45 -16.35 -16.09
CA ARG A 138 -2.60 -15.24 -15.15
C ARG A 138 -3.60 -15.61 -14.06
N SER A 139 -3.20 -15.44 -12.81
CA SER A 139 -4.00 -15.66 -11.61
C SER A 139 -3.97 -14.38 -10.77
N GLU A 140 -5.09 -14.05 -10.13
CA GLU A 140 -5.31 -12.79 -9.39
C GLU A 140 -5.85 -13.12 -7.99
N MET A 141 -5.40 -12.38 -7.00
CA MET A 141 -5.83 -12.47 -5.62
C MET A 141 -6.17 -11.09 -5.06
N LYS A 142 -7.20 -11.05 -4.21
CA LYS A 142 -7.66 -9.84 -3.53
C LYS A 142 -7.40 -9.98 -2.02
N LEU A 143 -6.77 -8.96 -1.44
CA LEU A 143 -6.42 -8.91 -0.03
C LEU A 143 -6.80 -7.56 0.56
N ASN A 144 -7.32 -7.57 1.79
CA ASN A 144 -7.59 -6.35 2.54
C ASN A 144 -6.45 -6.11 3.51
N TYR A 145 -5.91 -4.88 3.50
CA TYR A 145 -4.85 -4.44 4.39
C TYR A 145 -5.35 -3.33 5.32
N ASP A 146 -4.93 -3.42 6.56
CA ASP A 146 -5.02 -2.35 7.56
C ASP A 146 -3.70 -2.34 8.33
N MET A 147 -2.85 -1.35 8.04
CA MET A 147 -1.47 -1.30 8.51
C MET A 147 -1.18 -0.01 9.26
N LYS A 148 -0.56 -0.13 10.44
CA LYS A 148 -0.01 1.02 11.16
C LYS A 148 1.45 1.23 10.75
N ILE A 149 1.73 2.39 10.15
CA ILE A 149 3.04 2.78 9.65
C ILE A 149 3.65 3.81 10.60
N VAL A 150 4.93 3.60 10.91
CA VAL A 150 5.74 4.46 11.79
C VAL A 150 7.07 4.78 11.13
N LYS A 151 7.83 5.70 11.73
CA LYS A 151 9.22 5.97 11.34
C LYS A 151 10.16 5.70 12.51
N VAL A 152 10.99 4.67 12.38
CA VAL A 152 11.96 4.24 13.42
C VAL A 152 13.37 4.45 12.87
N ASN A 153 14.22 5.15 13.62
CA ASN A 153 15.60 5.47 13.21
C ASN A 153 15.65 6.09 11.80
N ASN A 154 14.71 7.01 11.51
CA ASN A 154 14.55 7.66 10.21
C ASN A 154 14.22 6.73 9.03
N ILE A 155 13.72 5.52 9.29
CA ILE A 155 13.29 4.55 8.28
C ILE A 155 11.80 4.23 8.52
N PHE A 156 10.98 4.29 7.47
CA PHE A 156 9.59 3.87 7.58
C PHE A 156 9.52 2.36 7.84
N ARG A 157 8.60 1.94 8.70
CA ARG A 157 8.33 0.53 9.01
C ARG A 157 6.86 0.31 9.32
N VAL A 158 6.40 -0.92 9.13
CA VAL A 158 5.10 -1.40 9.59
C VAL A 158 5.23 -1.82 11.06
N LEU A 159 4.47 -1.17 11.93
CA LEU A 159 4.44 -1.50 13.36
C LEU A 159 3.47 -2.65 13.65
N ASP A 160 2.30 -2.61 13.01
CA ASP A 160 1.21 -3.58 13.21
C ASP A 160 0.42 -3.70 11.91
N GLN A 161 -0.20 -4.86 11.70
CA GLN A 161 -1.07 -5.07 10.56
C GLN A 161 -2.19 -6.08 10.83
N LYS A 162 -3.25 -5.93 10.04
CA LYS A 162 -4.27 -6.95 9.83
C LYS A 162 -4.42 -7.19 8.34
N GLN A 163 -4.30 -8.45 7.94
CA GLN A 163 -4.50 -8.88 6.57
C GLN A 163 -5.62 -9.91 6.54
N TYR A 164 -6.56 -9.75 5.61
CA TYR A 164 -7.65 -10.71 5.40
C TYR A 164 -7.81 -11.01 3.91
N VAL A 165 -7.77 -12.28 3.55
CA VAL A 165 -8.13 -12.77 2.22
C VAL A 165 -9.65 -12.73 2.08
N GLN A 166 -10.16 -12.23 0.96
CA GLN A 166 -11.59 -12.24 0.64
C GLN A 166 -11.94 -13.33 -0.36
#